data_AF-A0A9D5AVY7-F1
#
_entry.id   AF-A0A9D5AVY7-F1
#
_cell.length_a   1.000
_cell.length_b   1.000
_cell.length_c   1.000
_cell.angle_alpha   90.00
_cell.angle_beta   90.00
_cell.angle_gamma   90.00
#
_symmetry.space_group_name_H-M   'P 1'
#
loop_
_entity.id
_entity.type
_entity.pdbx_description
1 polymer ?
#
loop_
_entity_poly.entity_id
_entity_poly.type
_entity_poly.pdbx_seq_one_letter_code
_entity_poly.pdbx_strand_id
1 'polypeptide(L)'
;QPYLVGGYCQHGLLNDLEPSGRGVCSKFFCSEQRLRTSVVDSADNILSVPEKYKYMKETCRKQLAFGKSRIHGFGIFAKHPYKGGVMVIEYTGELVRPFIADRRERFIYNSLMGAGTYLFRVDDARVIDATRAGSIAHLINHSCAPNCYS
;
A
#
# COMPACT_ATOMS: atom_id res chain seq x y z
N GLN A 1 -0.34 9.24 -9.65
CA GLN A 1 0.71 8.24 -9.35
C GLN A 1 0.45 7.67 -7.95
N PRO A 2 1.04 6.51 -7.55
CA PRO A 2 0.70 5.86 -6.29
C PRO A 2 1.15 6.69 -5.08
N TYR A 3 0.35 6.67 -4.02
CA TYR A 3 0.64 7.32 -2.76
C TYR A 3 0.42 6.38 -1.58
N LEU A 4 1.50 6.16 -0.83
CA LEU A 4 1.45 5.46 0.44
C LEU A 4 1.40 6.49 1.56
N VAL A 5 0.41 6.38 2.45
CA VAL A 5 0.35 7.30 3.58
C VAL A 5 1.50 6.95 4.53
N GLY A 6 2.44 7.87 4.67
CA GLY A 6 3.45 7.85 5.71
C GLY A 6 2.77 8.12 7.04
N GLY A 7 2.83 7.16 7.96
CA GLY A 7 2.13 7.24 9.23
C GLY A 7 2.95 6.64 10.35
N TYR A 8 4.06 7.28 10.69
CA TYR A 8 4.50 7.27 12.09
C TYR A 8 3.63 8.29 12.82
N CYS A 9 2.60 7.85 13.53
CA CYS A 9 1.94 8.72 14.50
C CYS A 9 2.87 8.86 15.71
N GLN A 10 3.80 9.82 15.66
CA GLN A 10 4.39 10.34 16.90
C GLN A 10 3.36 11.26 17.54
N HIS A 11 2.49 10.73 18.40
CA HIS A 11 1.86 11.57 19.41
C HIS A 11 2.91 11.81 20.51
N GLY A 12 3.79 12.79 20.27
CA GLY A 12 4.64 13.41 21.29
C GLY A 12 3.89 14.59 21.93
N LEU A 13 3.78 14.54 23.25
CA LEU A 13 3.21 15.49 24.20
C LEU A 13 3.35 16.99 23.83
N LEU A 14 2.22 17.71 23.76
CA LEU A 14 2.05 19.00 24.43
C LEU A 14 0.56 19.25 24.73
N ASN A 15 0.30 19.72 25.94
CA ASN A 15 -0.95 19.68 26.70
C ASN A 15 -2.13 20.52 26.16
N ASP A 16 -3.32 19.94 26.36
CA ASP A 16 -4.60 20.51 26.82
C ASP A 16 -5.24 21.74 26.14
N LEU A 17 -6.27 21.47 25.33
CA LEU A 17 -7.64 21.94 25.60
C LEU A 17 -8.66 21.12 24.76
N GLU A 18 -9.45 20.26 25.42
CA GLU A 18 -10.70 19.66 24.88
C GLU A 18 -11.83 20.71 25.00
N PRO A 19 -12.87 20.71 24.13
CA PRO A 19 -13.85 19.63 24.20
C PRO A 19 -14.53 19.15 22.90
N SER A 20 -14.87 17.85 22.95
CA SER A 20 -16.15 17.25 22.57
C SER A 20 -16.27 16.66 21.15
N GLY A 21 -16.18 15.32 21.07
CA GLY A 21 -16.71 14.52 19.96
C GLY A 21 -16.25 13.07 20.00
N ARG A 22 -17.11 12.16 20.47
CA ARG A 22 -16.84 10.70 20.60
C ARG A 22 -16.44 10.06 19.26
N GLY A 23 -15.27 9.43 19.24
CA GLY A 23 -14.89 8.43 18.25
C GLY A 23 -13.83 7.51 18.86
N VAL A 24 -14.21 6.26 19.16
CA VAL A 24 -13.34 5.26 19.80
C VAL A 24 -12.17 4.93 18.87
N CYS A 25 -11.02 5.55 19.10
CA CYS A 25 -9.75 5.16 18.48
C CYS A 25 -9.14 4.05 19.34
N SER A 26 -9.17 2.81 18.84
CA SER A 26 -8.48 1.68 19.47
C SER A 26 -6.99 2.02 19.60
N LYS A 27 -6.53 2.26 20.83
CA LYS A 27 -5.15 2.57 21.16
C LYS A 27 -4.31 1.31 20.94
N PHE A 28 -3.69 1.18 19.78
CA PHE A 28 -2.60 0.23 19.60
C PHE A 28 -1.32 0.83 20.19
N PHE A 29 -1.09 0.55 21.48
CA PHE A 29 0.15 0.85 22.17
C PHE A 29 1.19 -0.19 21.73
N CYS A 30 2.10 0.16 20.81
CA CYS A 30 3.26 -0.69 20.55
C CYS A 30 4.36 -0.26 21.50
N SER A 31 4.61 -1.09 22.52
CA SER A 31 5.73 -0.93 23.44
C SER A 31 7.04 -0.79 22.65
N GLU A 32 7.76 0.31 22.90
CA GLU A 32 9.09 0.68 22.42
C GLU A 32 10.19 -0.27 22.95
N GLN A 33 9.95 -1.59 22.94
CA GLN A 33 10.93 -2.57 23.38
C GLN A 33 10.93 -3.81 22.48
N ARG A 34 12.00 -3.87 21.69
CA ARG A 34 12.72 -5.09 21.29
C ARG A 34 12.16 -5.89 20.11
N LEU A 35 12.36 -5.36 18.90
CA LEU A 35 12.89 -6.16 17.80
C LEU A 35 14.02 -5.39 17.10
N ARG A 36 15.23 -5.54 17.67
CA ARG A 36 16.44 -5.55 16.85
C ARG A 36 16.29 -6.69 15.84
N THR A 37 15.86 -6.40 14.62
CA THR A 37 16.24 -7.20 13.45
C THR A 37 17.29 -6.40 12.70
N SER A 38 18.52 -6.74 13.03
CA SER A 38 19.79 -6.22 12.56
C SER A 38 20.05 -6.52 11.08
N VAL A 39 19.30 -5.91 10.16
CA VAL A 39 19.69 -5.85 8.73
C VAL A 39 19.12 -4.60 8.04
N VAL A 40 19.31 -3.38 8.57
CA VAL A 40 19.26 -2.18 7.70
C VAL A 40 20.19 -1.07 8.22
N ASP A 41 21.35 -1.44 8.75
CA ASP A 41 22.40 -0.48 9.06
C ASP A 41 23.74 -1.06 8.58
N SER A 42 23.89 -1.12 7.26
CA SER A 42 25.17 -1.28 6.58
C SER A 42 25.01 -0.64 5.22
N ALA A 43 25.87 0.32 4.91
CA ALA A 43 26.00 0.98 3.62
C ALA A 43 25.91 -0.04 2.47
N ASP A 44 25.08 0.25 1.48
CA ASP A 44 25.18 -0.22 0.10
C ASP A 44 25.66 -1.66 -0.13
N ASN A 45 25.11 -2.64 0.60
CA ASN A 45 25.14 -4.01 0.11
C ASN A 45 24.35 -4.02 -1.20
N ILE A 46 25.05 -4.13 -2.33
CA ILE A 46 24.47 -4.21 -3.67
C ILE A 46 23.70 -5.52 -3.77
N LEU A 47 22.47 -5.52 -3.25
CA LEU A 47 21.53 -6.62 -3.43
C LEU A 47 21.05 -6.60 -4.88
N SER A 48 21.07 -7.77 -5.50
CA SER A 48 20.50 -7.99 -6.82
C SER A 48 18.98 -7.76 -6.80
N VAL A 49 18.40 -7.50 -7.98
CA VAL A 49 16.95 -7.29 -8.11
C VAL A 49 16.13 -8.46 -7.53
N PRO A 50 16.48 -9.75 -7.78
CA PRO A 50 15.78 -10.88 -7.18
C PRO A 50 15.85 -10.93 -5.66
N GLU A 51 16.99 -10.57 -5.07
CA GLU A 51 17.15 -10.53 -3.60
C GLU A 51 16.30 -9.43 -2.98
N LYS A 52 16.27 -8.24 -3.60
CA LYS A 52 15.40 -7.13 -3.19
C LYS A 52 13.92 -7.53 -3.25
N TYR A 53 13.51 -8.20 -4.34
CA TYR A 53 12.14 -8.70 -4.49
C TYR A 53 11.79 -9.76 -3.45
N LYS A 54 12.69 -10.72 -3.19
CA LYS A 54 12.50 -11.75 -2.16
C LYS A 54 12.32 -11.11 -0.78
N TYR A 55 13.20 -10.17 -0.42
CA TYR A 55 13.12 -9.43 0.84
C TYR A 55 11.79 -8.67 0.97
N MET A 56 11.38 -7.94 -0.06
CA MET A 56 10.08 -7.25 -0.09
C MET A 56 8.92 -8.23 0.15
N LYS A 57 8.94 -9.40 -0.49
CA LYS A 57 7.87 -10.40 -0.39
C LYS A 57 7.75 -10.97 1.03
N GLU A 58 8.88 -11.19 1.69
CA GLU A 58 8.96 -11.71 3.06
C GLU A 58 8.55 -10.66 4.11
N THR A 59 8.82 -9.37 3.85
CA THR A 59 8.64 -8.29 4.83
C THR A 59 7.37 -7.46 4.64
N CYS A 60 6.78 -7.44 3.45
CA CYS A 60 5.66 -6.57 3.08
C CYS A 60 4.49 -6.60 4.09
N ARG A 61 4.06 -7.78 4.56
CA ARG A 61 2.97 -7.90 5.56
C ARG A 61 3.31 -7.27 6.92
N LYS A 62 4.59 -7.28 7.28
CA LYS A 62 5.09 -6.67 8.52
C LYS A 62 5.27 -5.16 8.37
N GLN A 63 5.62 -4.69 7.17
CA GLN A 63 5.90 -3.28 6.90
C GLN A 63 4.67 -2.46 6.47
N LEU A 64 3.61 -3.09 5.99
CA LEU A 64 2.40 -2.41 5.53
C LEU A 64 1.18 -2.76 6.39
N ALA A 65 0.23 -1.82 6.44
CA ALA A 65 -1.13 -2.00 6.92
C ALA A 65 -2.11 -1.41 5.91
N PHE A 66 -3.35 -1.89 5.91
CA PHE A 66 -4.46 -1.20 5.25
C PHE A 66 -5.41 -0.62 6.30
N GLY A 67 -6.11 0.46 5.96
CA GLY A 67 -7.01 1.14 6.88
C GLY A 67 -7.88 2.18 6.17
N LYS A 68 -8.81 2.82 6.90
CA LYS A 68 -9.65 3.87 6.35
C LYS A 68 -8.78 5.06 5.93
N SER A 69 -8.88 5.46 4.66
CA SER A 69 -8.09 6.57 4.11
C SER A 69 -8.91 7.86 4.10
N ARG A 70 -8.22 8.99 4.31
CA ARG A 70 -8.79 10.33 4.16
C ARG A 70 -8.93 10.75 2.68
N ILE A 71 -8.24 10.06 1.77
CA ILE A 71 -8.30 10.34 0.33
C ILE A 71 -9.58 9.73 -0.25
N HIS A 72 -9.69 8.41 -0.17
CA HIS A 72 -10.85 7.67 -0.67
C HIS A 72 -10.91 6.29 -0.02
N GLY A 73 -12.10 5.77 0.27
CA GLY A 73 -12.30 4.38 0.69
C GLY A 73 -11.31 3.90 1.76
N PHE A 74 -10.51 2.90 1.39
CA PHE A 74 -9.37 2.39 2.16
C PHE A 74 -8.05 2.80 1.50
N GLY A 75 -6.96 2.72 2.26
CA GLY A 75 -5.61 3.03 1.80
C GLY A 75 -4.58 2.10 2.41
N ILE A 76 -3.37 2.08 1.82
CA ILE A 76 -2.20 1.45 2.42
C ILE A 76 -1.37 2.48 3.19
N PHE A 77 -0.90 2.05 4.36
CA PHE A 77 -0.08 2.80 5.28
C PHE A 77 1.23 2.05 5.55
N ALA A 78 2.33 2.79 5.54
CA ALA A 78 3.63 2.28 5.95
C ALA A 78 3.72 2.26 7.49
N LYS A 79 4.05 1.11 8.08
CA LYS A 79 4.30 0.96 9.53
C LYS A 79 5.70 1.43 9.93
N HIS A 80 6.63 1.44 8.97
CA HIS A 80 8.02 1.81 9.16
C HIS A 80 8.44 2.78 8.04
N PRO A 81 9.42 3.66 8.28
CA PRO A 81 9.95 4.53 7.23
C PRO A 81 10.62 3.71 6.12
N TYR A 82 10.36 4.08 4.87
CA TYR A 82 11.03 3.52 3.70
C TYR A 82 12.11 4.47 3.20
N LYS A 83 13.26 3.92 2.82
CA LYS A 83 14.28 4.67 2.05
C LYS A 83 13.86 4.73 0.59
N GLY A 84 14.26 5.80 -0.11
CA GLY A 84 14.00 5.94 -1.55
C GLY A 84 14.61 4.79 -2.35
N GLY A 85 13.91 4.32 -3.39
CA GLY A 85 14.38 3.25 -4.28
C GLY A 85 14.20 1.82 -3.74
N VAL A 86 13.59 1.64 -2.55
CA VAL A 86 13.27 0.32 -1.99
C VAL A 86 11.94 -0.18 -2.56
N MET A 87 11.87 -1.49 -2.85
CA MET A 87 10.63 -2.15 -3.27
C MET A 87 9.67 -2.26 -2.08
N VAL A 88 8.40 -1.89 -2.29
CA VAL A 88 7.40 -1.83 -1.21
C VAL A 88 6.41 -2.99 -1.27
N ILE A 89 5.77 -3.18 -2.43
CA ILE A 89 4.77 -4.24 -2.63
C ILE A 89 4.63 -4.53 -4.13
N GLU A 90 4.33 -5.79 -4.44
CA GLU A 90 3.97 -6.22 -5.78
C GLU A 90 2.47 -6.03 -6.02
N TYR A 91 2.10 -5.40 -7.13
CA TYR A 91 0.72 -5.32 -7.57
C TYR A 91 0.30 -6.66 -8.21
N THR A 92 -0.18 -7.60 -7.39
CA THR A 92 -0.67 -8.90 -7.89
C THR A 92 -2.15 -8.89 -8.23
N GLY A 93 -2.51 -9.64 -9.26
CA GLY A 93 -3.88 -9.89 -9.72
C GLY A 93 -3.88 -10.91 -10.86
N GLU A 94 -5.01 -11.07 -11.54
CA GLU A 94 -5.11 -11.92 -12.72
C GLU A 94 -4.47 -11.23 -13.94
N LEU A 95 -3.54 -11.91 -14.62
CA LEU A 95 -2.95 -11.40 -15.86
C LEU A 95 -3.89 -11.64 -17.04
N VAL A 96 -4.42 -10.58 -17.63
CA VAL A 96 -5.39 -10.62 -18.73
C VAL A 96 -4.91 -9.79 -19.92
N ARG A 97 -5.46 -10.06 -21.10
CA ARG A 97 -5.25 -9.22 -22.30
C ARG A 97 -6.10 -7.94 -22.20
N PRO A 98 -5.67 -6.81 -22.80
CA PRO A 98 -6.41 -5.54 -22.76
C PRO A 98 -7.88 -5.67 -23.18
N PHE A 99 -8.17 -6.37 -24.27
CA PHE A 99 -9.55 -6.60 -24.73
C PHE A 99 -10.43 -7.30 -23.67
N ILE A 100 -9.85 -8.19 -22.87
CA ILE A 100 -10.57 -8.86 -21.78
C ILE A 100 -10.81 -7.90 -20.63
N ALA A 101 -9.82 -7.06 -20.28
CA ALA A 101 -9.97 -6.03 -19.26
C ALA A 101 -11.10 -5.04 -19.63
N ASP A 102 -11.09 -4.50 -20.85
CA ASP A 102 -12.13 -3.58 -21.35
C ASP A 102 -13.52 -4.21 -21.34
N ARG A 103 -13.61 -5.50 -21.70
CA ARG A 103 -14.86 -6.25 -21.65
C ARG A 103 -15.35 -6.43 -20.21
N ARG A 104 -14.47 -6.75 -19.27
CA ARG A 104 -14.83 -6.89 -17.85
C ARG A 104 -15.29 -5.56 -17.26
N GLU A 105 -14.57 -4.48 -17.51
CA GLU A 105 -14.97 -3.14 -17.08
C GLU A 105 -16.36 -2.78 -17.60
N ARG A 106 -16.56 -2.86 -18.93
CA ARG A 106 -17.81 -2.42 -19.56
C ARG A 106 -19.02 -3.25 -19.17
N PHE A 107 -18.89 -4.58 -19.12
CA PHE A 107 -20.05 -5.48 -18.96
C PHE A 107 -20.25 -5.98 -17.53
N ILE A 108 -19.21 -5.97 -16.69
CA ILE A 108 -19.27 -6.55 -15.34
C ILE A 108 -19.09 -5.46 -14.29
N TYR A 109 -18.03 -4.65 -14.36
CA TYR A 109 -17.70 -3.75 -13.26
C TYR A 109 -18.53 -2.46 -13.27
N ASN A 110 -18.84 -1.91 -14.45
CA ASN A 110 -19.67 -0.71 -14.56
C ASN A 110 -21.13 -0.93 -14.10
N SER A 111 -21.62 -2.17 -14.09
CA SER A 111 -22.96 -2.49 -13.58
C SER A 111 -22.99 -2.73 -12.06
N LEU A 112 -21.83 -2.97 -11.43
CA LEU A 112 -21.70 -3.18 -10.01
C LEU A 112 -21.57 -1.84 -9.28
N MET A 113 -22.71 -1.26 -8.90
CA MET A 113 -22.76 -0.02 -8.12
C MET A 113 -21.96 -0.18 -6.81
N GLY A 114 -20.93 0.64 -6.64
CA GLY A 114 -20.08 0.66 -5.45
C GLY A 114 -18.92 -0.34 -5.44
N ALA A 115 -18.76 -1.18 -6.47
CA ALA A 115 -17.56 -2.00 -6.63
C ALA A 115 -16.46 -1.18 -7.35
N GLY A 116 -15.28 -1.07 -6.74
CA GLY A 116 -14.12 -0.45 -7.40
C GLY A 116 -13.59 -1.34 -8.53
N THR A 117 -13.15 -0.73 -9.63
CA THR A 117 -12.42 -1.41 -10.71
C THR A 117 -10.92 -1.25 -10.48
N TYR A 118 -10.18 -2.35 -10.46
CA TYR A 118 -8.75 -2.37 -10.13
C TYR A 118 -7.95 -3.02 -11.26
N LEU A 119 -7.59 -2.21 -12.26
CA LEU A 119 -6.84 -2.62 -13.45
C LEU A 119 -5.51 -1.88 -13.50
N PHE A 120 -4.41 -2.60 -13.68
CA PHE A 120 -3.07 -2.04 -13.83
C PHE A 120 -2.43 -2.52 -15.13
N ARG A 121 -2.11 -1.60 -16.05
CA ARG A 121 -1.48 -1.95 -17.32
C ARG A 121 0.02 -2.16 -17.13
N VAL A 122 0.52 -3.35 -17.49
CA VAL A 122 1.95 -3.67 -17.45
C VAL A 122 2.61 -3.27 -18.76
N ASP A 123 2.00 -3.63 -19.87
CA ASP A 123 2.39 -3.25 -21.23
C ASP A 123 1.17 -3.28 -22.17
N ASP A 124 1.40 -3.09 -23.47
CA ASP A 124 0.33 -3.05 -24.48
C ASP A 124 -0.38 -4.39 -24.70
N ALA A 125 0.18 -5.50 -24.21
CA ALA A 125 -0.37 -6.84 -24.36
C ALA A 125 -0.95 -7.41 -23.05
N ARG A 126 -0.62 -6.81 -21.89
CA ARG A 126 -0.86 -7.37 -20.57
C ARG A 126 -1.40 -6.33 -19.59
N VAL A 127 -2.49 -6.70 -18.93
CA VAL A 127 -3.14 -5.94 -17.86
C VAL A 127 -3.29 -6.86 -16.66
N ILE A 128 -2.98 -6.37 -15.47
CA ILE A 128 -3.25 -7.06 -14.21
C ILE A 128 -4.62 -6.59 -13.71
N ASP A 129 -5.55 -7.52 -13.55
CA ASP A 129 -6.87 -7.31 -12.98
C ASP A 129 -6.90 -7.80 -11.53
N ALA A 130 -6.89 -6.85 -10.59
CA ALA A 130 -6.95 -7.10 -9.16
C ALA A 130 -8.39 -6.97 -8.60
N THR A 131 -9.40 -6.81 -9.46
CA THR A 131 -10.78 -6.52 -9.04
C THR A 131 -11.42 -7.66 -8.26
N ARG A 132 -11.09 -8.90 -8.63
CA ARG A 132 -11.67 -10.12 -8.02
C ARG A 132 -10.70 -10.80 -7.06
N ALA A 133 -9.42 -10.78 -7.37
CA ALA A 133 -8.37 -11.41 -6.58
C ALA A 133 -7.06 -10.66 -6.81
N GLY A 134 -6.35 -10.35 -5.73
CA GLY A 134 -5.08 -9.63 -5.79
C GLY A 134 -4.50 -9.40 -4.40
N SER A 135 -3.31 -8.79 -4.36
CA SER A 135 -2.71 -8.32 -3.12
C SER A 135 -3.46 -7.10 -2.57
N ILE A 136 -3.11 -6.66 -1.36
CA ILE A 136 -3.61 -5.40 -0.81
C ILE A 136 -3.23 -4.17 -1.65
N ALA A 137 -2.28 -4.28 -2.60
CA ALA A 137 -1.79 -3.19 -3.44
C ALA A 137 -2.89 -2.47 -4.24
N HIS A 138 -4.03 -3.12 -4.51
CA HIS A 138 -5.17 -2.46 -5.16
C HIS A 138 -5.78 -1.33 -4.31
N LEU A 139 -5.48 -1.28 -3.01
CA LEU A 139 -5.90 -0.22 -2.09
C LEU A 139 -4.93 0.99 -2.09
N ILE A 140 -3.87 0.99 -2.90
CA ILE A 140 -2.97 2.15 -2.99
C ILE A 140 -3.73 3.29 -3.66
N ASN A 141 -3.81 4.42 -2.97
CA ASN A 141 -4.52 5.58 -3.48
C ASN A 141 -3.67 6.33 -4.53
N HIS A 142 -4.36 7.04 -5.41
CA HIS A 142 -3.74 7.99 -6.32
C HIS A 142 -3.53 9.34 -5.62
N SER A 143 -2.39 9.99 -5.89
CA SER A 143 -2.13 11.39 -5.55
C SER A 143 -1.50 12.12 -6.74
N CYS A 144 -1.77 13.42 -6.82
CA CYS A 144 -1.07 14.36 -7.70
C CYS A 144 0.35 14.68 -7.20
N ALA A 145 0.62 14.48 -5.91
CA ALA A 145 1.94 14.56 -5.29
C ALA A 145 2.31 13.17 -4.74
N PRO A 146 2.78 12.24 -5.59
CA PRO A 146 3.09 10.87 -5.18
C PRO A 146 4.40 10.80 -4.41
N ASN A 147 4.55 9.73 -3.62
CA ASN A 147 5.80 9.37 -2.95
C ASN A 147 6.34 8.00 -3.40
N CYS A 148 5.66 7.34 -4.33
CA CYS A 148 6.01 6.04 -4.87
C CYS A 148 5.90 6.06 -6.40
N TYR A 149 6.59 5.13 -7.04
CA TYR A 149 6.48 4.86 -8.47
C TYR A 149 6.36 3.36 -8.70
N SER A 150 5.86 2.99 -9.88
CA SER A 150 5.67 1.62 -10.37
C SER A 150 6.42 1.43 -11.67
#